data_AF-A0A959VN04-F1
#
_entry.id   AF-A0A959VN04-F1
#
_cell.length_a   1.000
_cell.length_b   1.000
_cell.length_c   1.000
_cell.angle_alpha   90.00
_cell.angle_beta   90.00
_cell.angle_gamma   90.00
#
_symmetry.space_group_name_H-M   'P 1'
#
loop_
_entity.id
_entity.type
_entity.pdbx_description
1 polymer ?
#
loop_
_entity_poly.entity_id
_entity_poly.type
_entity_poly.pdbx_seq_one_letter_code
_entity_poly.pdbx_strand_id
1 'polypeptide(L)'
;MSGNFAAMRSDVPETVDLFHFDQPGAIATHLFDGVIVDPGAEKTVDRLLEALGDDVPEAILLTHIHFDHAGATGRLVEKFPDVEVWVHEAGAPHMIDPERLVSSARKVFGDHFDMMWGEVVPVPEGNIRVLRGGESDGPWKVEYTPGHAKHHVCYLHAPTGTAFTGDVTGVRIEGGPAFPPTPPPDIDPPLWHESLETVRAWQPERVVFQHFGQATDVDEQIDMMHESLDLFAGKARETDAEGMSAWIRQWLGEQVGEAQLNTYWRAGPFEGMWSGLDRYWQKQQSGS
;
A
#
# COMPACT_ATOMS: atom_id res chain seq x y z
N MET A 1 -31.09 2.98 8.94
CA MET A 1 -30.58 3.77 10.07
C MET A 1 -29.35 4.46 9.54
N SER A 2 -29.30 5.79 9.53
CA SER A 2 -28.15 6.54 9.05
C SER A 2 -27.02 6.41 10.08
N GLY A 3 -26.00 5.61 9.77
CA GLY A 3 -24.73 5.58 10.51
C GLY A 3 -24.13 6.99 10.56
N ASN A 4 -23.40 7.29 11.62
CA ASN A 4 -23.11 8.67 11.99
C ASN A 4 -21.76 9.13 11.38
N PHE A 5 -21.66 9.10 10.04
CA PHE A 5 -20.49 9.58 9.30
C PHE A 5 -20.15 11.06 9.51
N ALA A 6 -21.04 11.83 10.16
CA ALA A 6 -20.71 13.17 10.63
C ALA A 6 -19.49 13.17 11.58
N ALA A 7 -19.18 12.04 12.23
CA ALA A 7 -17.98 11.88 13.06
C ALA A 7 -16.67 11.70 12.25
N MET A 8 -16.73 11.16 11.03
CA MET A 8 -15.56 10.95 10.16
C MET A 8 -15.16 12.17 9.33
N ARG A 9 -15.98 13.23 9.32
CA ARG A 9 -15.68 14.51 8.65
C ARG A 9 -14.72 15.34 9.51
N SER A 10 -13.51 14.82 9.65
CA SER A 10 -12.34 15.51 10.16
C SER A 10 -11.52 16.02 8.97
N ASP A 11 -10.76 17.11 9.14
CA ASP A 11 -9.78 17.55 8.13
C ASP A 11 -8.52 16.65 8.11
N VAL A 12 -8.42 15.74 9.10
CA VAL A 12 -7.30 14.80 9.28
C VAL A 12 -7.83 13.36 9.25
N PRO A 13 -7.22 12.47 8.45
CA PRO A 13 -7.57 11.04 8.46
C PRO A 13 -7.40 10.40 9.82
N GLU A 14 -8.34 9.54 10.19
CA GLU A 14 -8.14 8.63 11.30
C GLU A 14 -7.34 7.42 10.82
N THR A 15 -6.14 7.24 11.39
CA THR A 15 -5.28 6.08 11.14
C THR A 15 -5.60 4.98 12.13
N VAL A 16 -6.10 3.85 11.64
CA VAL A 16 -6.43 2.66 12.41
C VAL A 16 -5.29 1.65 12.27
N ASP A 17 -4.58 1.36 13.36
CA ASP A 17 -3.59 0.28 13.40
C ASP A 17 -4.28 -1.08 13.32
N LEU A 18 -3.87 -1.89 12.35
CA LEU A 18 -4.47 -3.19 12.09
C LEU A 18 -3.85 -4.33 12.91
N PHE A 19 -2.82 -4.04 13.72
CA PHE A 19 -2.11 -5.01 14.54
C PHE A 19 -1.67 -6.25 13.75
N HIS A 20 -1.10 -6.02 12.56
CA HIS A 20 -0.59 -7.12 11.73
C HIS A 20 0.47 -7.93 12.51
N PHE A 21 0.37 -9.27 12.45
CA PHE A 21 1.09 -10.20 13.34
C PHE A 21 0.84 -10.00 14.85
N ASP A 22 -0.32 -9.46 15.24
CA ASP A 22 -0.66 -9.09 16.61
C ASP A 22 0.33 -8.09 17.24
N GLN A 23 0.95 -7.26 16.40
CA GLN A 23 1.91 -6.23 16.81
C GLN A 23 1.53 -4.87 16.20
N PRO A 24 1.70 -3.77 16.93
CA PRO A 24 1.35 -2.45 16.42
C PRO A 24 2.35 -1.94 15.37
N GLY A 25 1.89 -0.95 14.61
CA GLY A 25 2.69 0.00 13.83
C GLY A 25 3.18 -0.48 12.47
N ALA A 26 2.75 -1.67 12.02
CA ALA A 26 3.25 -2.25 10.76
C ALA A 26 2.34 -1.96 9.55
N ILE A 27 1.03 -2.09 9.74
CA ILE A 27 0.02 -1.84 8.71
C ILE A 27 -1.11 -1.08 9.39
N ALA A 28 -1.51 0.03 8.79
CA ALA A 28 -2.67 0.80 9.19
C ALA A 28 -3.63 0.89 8.03
N THR A 29 -4.90 1.19 8.30
CA THR A 29 -5.87 1.64 7.30
C THR A 29 -6.36 3.03 7.68
N HIS A 30 -6.93 3.77 6.74
CA HIS A 30 -7.34 5.15 6.99
C HIS A 30 -8.83 5.36 6.75
N LEU A 31 -9.47 5.92 7.75
CA LEU A 31 -10.87 6.31 7.74
C LEU A 31 -10.94 7.83 7.51
N PHE A 32 -11.54 8.25 6.39
CA PHE A 32 -11.56 9.68 6.04
C PHE A 32 -12.71 10.02 5.09
N ASP A 33 -13.45 11.09 5.39
CA ASP A 33 -14.52 11.64 4.54
C ASP A 33 -15.42 10.58 3.85
N GLY A 34 -16.02 9.67 4.63
CA GLY A 34 -16.91 8.67 4.04
C GLY A 34 -16.25 7.35 3.63
N VAL A 35 -14.93 7.32 3.47
CA VAL A 35 -14.23 6.20 2.82
C VAL A 35 -13.26 5.46 3.74
N ILE A 36 -12.97 4.23 3.33
CA ILE A 36 -11.85 3.43 3.83
C ILE A 36 -10.77 3.46 2.74
N VAL A 37 -9.54 3.83 3.08
CA VAL A 37 -8.40 3.70 2.17
C VAL A 37 -7.55 2.51 2.61
N ASP A 38 -7.35 1.55 1.70
CA ASP A 38 -6.56 0.34 1.88
C ASP A 38 -6.92 -0.44 3.17
N PRO A 39 -7.96 -1.29 3.14
CA PRO A 39 -8.50 -1.96 4.33
C PRO A 39 -7.58 -3.00 4.99
N GLY A 40 -6.42 -3.27 4.42
CA GLY A 40 -5.46 -4.21 4.97
C GLY A 40 -5.65 -5.66 4.53
N ALA A 41 -4.96 -6.55 5.22
CA ALA A 41 -5.10 -7.99 5.06
C ALA A 41 -6.45 -8.50 5.59
N GLU A 42 -6.97 -9.58 5.00
CA GLU A 42 -8.20 -10.20 5.49
C GLU A 42 -8.07 -10.63 6.95
N LYS A 43 -6.90 -11.15 7.31
CA LYS A 43 -6.58 -11.56 8.68
C LYS A 43 -6.77 -10.45 9.74
N THR A 44 -6.71 -9.19 9.33
CA THR A 44 -6.88 -8.04 10.22
C THR A 44 -8.25 -7.37 10.11
N VAL A 45 -9.17 -7.90 9.30
CA VAL A 45 -10.46 -7.26 9.02
C VAL A 45 -11.28 -7.01 10.29
N ASP A 46 -11.25 -7.92 11.26
CA ASP A 46 -11.99 -7.76 12.51
C ASP A 46 -11.55 -6.52 13.31
N ARG A 47 -10.27 -6.12 13.22
CA ARG A 47 -9.76 -4.88 13.84
C ARG A 47 -10.35 -3.64 13.18
N LEU A 48 -10.41 -3.63 11.85
CA LEU A 48 -11.05 -2.56 11.11
C LEU A 48 -12.55 -2.49 11.40
N LEU A 49 -13.23 -3.64 11.45
CA LEU A 49 -14.66 -3.69 11.78
C LEU A 49 -14.96 -3.22 13.20
N GLU A 50 -14.09 -3.49 14.16
CA GLU A 50 -14.16 -2.97 15.53
C GLU A 50 -14.00 -1.44 15.55
N ALA A 51 -13.04 -0.90 14.81
CA ALA A 51 -12.82 0.54 14.70
C ALA A 51 -13.99 1.28 14.02
N LEU A 52 -14.58 0.69 12.98
CA LEU A 52 -15.77 1.24 12.29
C LEU A 52 -17.03 1.22 13.18
N GLY A 53 -17.17 0.23 14.06
CA GLY A 53 -18.40 0.02 14.82
C GLY A 53 -19.63 -0.14 13.91
N ASP A 54 -20.58 0.80 14.04
CA ASP A 54 -21.85 0.83 13.29
C ASP A 54 -21.79 1.69 12.01
N ASP A 55 -20.65 2.30 11.70
CA ASP A 55 -20.50 3.13 10.52
C ASP A 55 -20.42 2.27 9.23
N VAL A 56 -21.15 2.73 8.19
CA VAL A 56 -21.22 2.13 6.85
C VAL A 56 -20.45 2.98 5.82
N PRO A 57 -19.29 2.54 5.30
CA PRO A 57 -18.50 3.31 4.34
C PRO A 57 -19.25 3.58 3.03
N GLU A 58 -19.01 4.76 2.44
CA GLU A 58 -19.52 5.13 1.12
C GLU A 58 -18.71 4.44 0.01
N ALA A 59 -17.38 4.34 0.19
CA ALA A 59 -16.49 3.64 -0.73
C ALA A 59 -15.26 3.05 -0.02
N ILE A 60 -14.63 2.09 -0.68
CA ILE A 60 -13.31 1.55 -0.35
C ILE A 60 -12.37 1.95 -1.48
N LEU A 61 -11.36 2.75 -1.17
CA LEU A 61 -10.34 3.21 -2.13
C LEU A 61 -9.10 2.33 -1.98
N LEU A 62 -8.73 1.63 -3.06
CA LEU A 62 -7.54 0.80 -3.10
C LEU A 62 -6.43 1.51 -3.86
N THR A 63 -5.34 1.83 -3.17
CA THR A 63 -4.14 2.34 -3.84
C THR A 63 -3.60 1.27 -4.77
N HIS A 64 -3.58 0.01 -4.34
CA HIS A 64 -3.24 -1.14 -5.14
C HIS A 64 -3.74 -2.45 -4.50
N ILE A 65 -3.58 -3.58 -5.19
CA ILE A 65 -4.20 -4.86 -4.80
C ILE A 65 -3.26 -5.85 -4.09
N HIS A 66 -2.13 -5.40 -3.52
CA HIS A 66 -1.37 -6.27 -2.64
C HIS A 66 -2.20 -6.63 -1.40
N PHE A 67 -1.93 -7.80 -0.82
CA PHE A 67 -2.84 -8.39 0.17
C PHE A 67 -2.91 -7.60 1.48
N ASP A 68 -1.83 -6.94 1.86
CA ASP A 68 -1.69 -5.98 2.95
C ASP A 68 -2.39 -4.64 2.72
N HIS A 69 -2.92 -4.39 1.52
CA HIS A 69 -3.71 -3.21 1.18
C HIS A 69 -5.17 -3.59 0.95
N ALA A 70 -5.42 -4.61 0.11
CA ALA A 70 -6.74 -4.91 -0.41
C ALA A 70 -7.34 -6.25 0.08
N GLY A 71 -6.60 -7.05 0.86
CA GLY A 71 -7.01 -8.41 1.22
C GLY A 71 -8.36 -8.49 1.92
N ALA A 72 -8.67 -7.52 2.79
CA ALA A 72 -9.93 -7.46 3.53
C ALA A 72 -11.15 -7.02 2.70
N THR A 73 -10.96 -6.56 1.46
CA THR A 73 -12.01 -5.90 0.68
C THR A 73 -13.24 -6.78 0.46
N GLY A 74 -13.06 -8.04 0.08
CA GLY A 74 -14.19 -8.96 -0.15
C GLY A 74 -15.04 -9.16 1.10
N ARG A 75 -14.41 -9.32 2.27
CA ARG A 75 -15.10 -9.43 3.57
C ARG A 75 -15.85 -8.15 3.94
N LEU A 76 -15.31 -6.98 3.61
CA LEU A 76 -16.01 -5.71 3.81
C LEU A 76 -17.23 -5.60 2.91
N VAL A 77 -17.16 -6.04 1.66
CA VAL A 77 -18.32 -6.06 0.75
C VAL A 77 -19.39 -7.05 1.21
N GLU A 78 -19.02 -8.18 1.81
CA GLU A 78 -20.00 -9.08 2.45
C GLU A 78 -20.77 -8.38 3.59
N LYS A 79 -20.09 -7.54 4.38
CA LYS A 79 -20.72 -6.75 5.46
C LYS A 79 -21.52 -5.56 4.90
N PHE A 80 -21.04 -4.93 3.83
CA PHE A 80 -21.61 -3.73 3.22
C PHE A 80 -21.87 -3.96 1.72
N PRO A 81 -22.94 -4.70 1.34
CA PRO A 81 -23.15 -5.13 -0.05
C PRO A 81 -23.28 -4.02 -1.08
N ASP A 82 -23.63 -2.80 -0.65
CA ASP A 82 -23.82 -1.63 -1.52
C ASP A 82 -22.56 -0.74 -1.62
N VAL A 83 -21.46 -1.07 -0.94
CA VAL A 83 -20.23 -0.25 -0.97
C VAL A 83 -19.53 -0.35 -2.32
N GLU A 84 -19.06 0.79 -2.84
CA GLU A 84 -18.27 0.86 -4.07
C GLU A 84 -16.78 0.62 -3.75
N VAL A 85 -16.09 -0.17 -4.59
CA VAL A 85 -14.66 -0.46 -4.46
C VAL A 85 -13.92 0.16 -5.64
N TRP A 86 -13.10 1.15 -5.36
CA TRP A 86 -12.33 1.86 -6.37
C TRP A 86 -10.98 1.15 -6.56
N VAL A 87 -10.69 0.76 -7.79
CA VAL A 87 -9.48 -0.01 -8.12
C VAL A 87 -9.02 0.27 -9.54
N HIS A 88 -7.71 0.31 -9.74
CA HIS A 88 -7.13 0.47 -11.07
C HIS A 88 -7.54 -0.65 -12.03
N GLU A 89 -7.68 -0.35 -13.34
CA GLU A 89 -8.14 -1.30 -14.36
C GLU A 89 -7.27 -2.55 -14.45
N ALA A 90 -5.98 -2.43 -14.16
CA ALA A 90 -5.07 -3.58 -14.12
C ALA A 90 -5.27 -4.49 -12.89
N GLY A 91 -5.89 -3.98 -11.82
CA GLY A 91 -6.18 -4.73 -10.59
C GLY A 91 -7.61 -5.30 -10.54
N ALA A 92 -8.57 -4.64 -11.18
CA ALA A 92 -9.98 -5.00 -11.14
C ALA A 92 -10.27 -6.49 -11.46
N PRO A 93 -9.71 -7.10 -12.52
CA PRO A 93 -9.97 -8.52 -12.81
C PRO A 93 -9.52 -9.47 -11.68
N HIS A 94 -8.48 -9.10 -10.93
CA HIS A 94 -7.94 -9.89 -9.83
C HIS A 94 -8.74 -9.74 -8.54
N MET A 95 -9.42 -8.60 -8.35
CA MET A 95 -10.37 -8.44 -7.25
C MET A 95 -11.65 -9.25 -7.50
N ILE A 96 -12.10 -9.30 -8.76
CA ILE A 96 -13.28 -10.08 -9.17
C ILE A 96 -13.00 -11.58 -9.13
N ASP A 97 -11.81 -12.00 -9.57
CA ASP A 97 -11.37 -13.38 -9.54
C ASP A 97 -9.91 -13.47 -9.01
N PRO A 98 -9.73 -13.70 -7.70
CA PRO A 98 -8.41 -13.73 -7.07
C PRO A 98 -7.66 -15.05 -7.26
N GLU A 99 -8.24 -16.09 -7.89
CA GLU A 99 -7.64 -17.43 -7.93
C GLU A 99 -6.21 -17.44 -8.47
N ARG A 100 -5.97 -16.69 -9.54
CA ARG A 100 -4.63 -16.56 -10.16
C ARG A 100 -3.64 -15.79 -9.29
N LEU A 101 -4.11 -14.74 -8.63
CA LEU A 101 -3.29 -13.92 -7.74
C LEU A 101 -2.86 -14.74 -6.52
N VAL A 102 -3.82 -15.38 -5.85
CA VAL A 102 -3.61 -16.24 -4.68
C VAL A 102 -2.72 -17.43 -5.02
N SER A 103 -2.98 -18.13 -6.13
CA SER A 103 -2.16 -19.29 -6.53
C SER A 103 -0.71 -18.91 -6.85
N SER A 104 -0.48 -17.71 -7.40
CA SER A 104 0.88 -17.20 -7.65
C SER A 104 1.57 -16.83 -6.34
N ALA A 105 0.88 -16.12 -5.45
CA ALA A 105 1.42 -15.73 -4.15
C ALA A 105 1.73 -16.94 -3.25
N ARG A 106 0.87 -17.96 -3.22
CA ARG A 106 1.12 -19.21 -2.47
C ARG A 106 2.35 -19.96 -2.95
N LYS A 107 2.73 -19.87 -4.24
CA LYS A 107 4.00 -20.45 -4.73
C LYS A 107 5.22 -19.73 -4.18
N VAL A 108 5.10 -18.44 -3.87
CA VAL A 108 6.19 -17.61 -3.33
C VAL A 108 6.28 -17.76 -1.82
N PHE A 109 5.16 -17.61 -1.12
CA PHE A 109 5.12 -17.57 0.35
C PHE A 109 4.87 -18.94 1.02
N GLY A 110 4.45 -19.95 0.26
CA GLY A 110 4.15 -21.28 0.78
C GLY A 110 3.12 -21.24 1.92
N ASP A 111 3.39 -22.00 2.98
CA ASP A 111 2.52 -22.12 4.16
C ASP A 111 2.38 -20.80 4.94
N HIS A 112 3.28 -19.83 4.74
CA HIS A 112 3.20 -18.53 5.41
C HIS A 112 2.11 -17.63 4.83
N PHE A 113 1.61 -17.90 3.62
CA PHE A 113 0.59 -17.07 2.97
C PHE A 113 -0.65 -16.88 3.88
N ASP A 114 -1.22 -17.98 4.38
CA ASP A 114 -2.41 -17.94 5.23
C ASP A 114 -2.13 -17.29 6.59
N MET A 115 -0.89 -17.42 7.07
CA MET A 115 -0.46 -16.78 8.31
C MET A 115 -0.38 -15.26 8.18
N MET A 116 -0.08 -14.74 6.99
CA MET A 116 0.04 -13.30 6.75
C MET A 116 -1.31 -12.71 6.34
N TRP A 117 -1.96 -13.29 5.34
CA TRP A 117 -3.01 -12.58 4.60
C TRP A 117 -4.44 -13.02 4.92
N GLY A 118 -4.63 -14.29 5.29
CA GLY A 118 -5.96 -14.87 5.46
C GLY A 118 -6.61 -15.29 4.14
N GLU A 119 -7.94 -15.43 4.16
CA GLU A 119 -8.72 -15.83 2.98
C GLU A 119 -8.97 -14.62 2.06
N VAL A 120 -8.71 -14.76 0.76
CA VAL A 120 -8.98 -13.68 -0.20
C VAL A 120 -10.34 -13.90 -0.84
N VAL A 121 -11.34 -13.21 -0.31
CA VAL A 121 -12.72 -13.27 -0.80
C VAL A 121 -12.86 -12.44 -2.09
N PRO A 122 -13.45 -12.97 -3.17
CA PRO A 122 -13.71 -12.22 -4.38
C PRO A 122 -14.68 -11.05 -4.16
N VAL A 123 -14.48 -9.96 -4.89
CA VAL A 123 -15.39 -8.80 -4.91
C VAL A 123 -16.35 -8.93 -6.10
N PRO A 124 -17.68 -8.87 -5.90
CA PRO A 124 -18.62 -8.89 -7.01
C PRO A 124 -18.35 -7.74 -8.01
N GLU A 125 -18.41 -8.04 -9.30
CA GLU A 125 -18.17 -7.04 -10.36
C GLU A 125 -19.05 -5.79 -10.23
N GLY A 126 -20.28 -5.94 -9.72
CA GLY A 126 -21.20 -4.83 -9.50
C GLY A 126 -20.75 -3.83 -8.42
N ASN A 127 -19.80 -4.21 -7.54
CA ASN A 127 -19.21 -3.32 -6.55
C ASN A 127 -17.95 -2.61 -7.09
N ILE A 128 -17.39 -3.06 -8.22
CA ILE A 128 -16.12 -2.54 -8.73
C ILE A 128 -16.33 -1.26 -9.52
N ARG A 129 -15.67 -0.19 -9.08
CA ARG A 129 -15.42 1.01 -9.86
C ARG A 129 -14.00 0.99 -10.42
N VAL A 130 -13.92 0.94 -11.74
CA VAL A 130 -12.64 0.90 -12.47
C VAL A 130 -12.05 2.30 -12.62
N LEU A 131 -10.78 2.44 -12.24
CA LEU A 131 -9.97 3.65 -12.40
C LEU A 131 -8.88 3.44 -13.46
N ARG A 132 -8.48 4.52 -14.14
CA ARG A 132 -7.36 4.58 -15.10
C ARG A 132 -6.25 5.53 -14.66
N GLY A 133 -6.54 6.49 -13.77
CA GLY A 133 -5.67 7.62 -13.44
C GLY A 133 -6.01 8.86 -14.28
N GLY A 134 -5.90 10.03 -13.65
CA GLY A 134 -6.26 11.34 -14.20
C GLY A 134 -7.70 11.76 -13.94
N GLU A 135 -8.50 10.93 -13.24
CA GLU A 135 -9.89 11.26 -12.91
C GLU A 135 -10.02 12.20 -11.71
N SER A 136 -11.20 12.79 -11.59
CA SER A 136 -11.66 13.43 -10.35
C SER A 136 -13.09 13.02 -10.08
N ASP A 137 -13.40 12.71 -8.82
CA ASP A 137 -14.75 12.44 -8.35
C ASP A 137 -14.95 13.06 -6.96
N GLY A 138 -15.93 13.97 -6.89
CA GLY A 138 -16.17 14.78 -5.71
C GLY A 138 -14.89 15.50 -5.27
N PRO A 139 -14.42 15.30 -4.02
CA PRO A 139 -13.21 15.93 -3.52
C PRO A 139 -11.91 15.19 -3.92
N TRP A 140 -12.02 14.00 -4.53
CA TRP A 140 -10.90 13.12 -4.82
C TRP A 140 -10.35 13.34 -6.22
N LYS A 141 -9.03 13.51 -6.31
CA LYS A 141 -8.27 13.35 -7.56
C LYS A 141 -7.53 12.02 -7.52
N VAL A 142 -7.47 11.34 -8.65
CA VAL A 142 -6.79 10.05 -8.81
C VAL A 142 -5.70 10.21 -9.86
N GLU A 143 -4.50 9.72 -9.59
CA GLU A 143 -3.46 9.61 -10.61
C GLU A 143 -2.89 8.20 -10.65
N TYR A 144 -2.57 7.74 -11.86
CA TYR A 144 -1.90 6.47 -12.07
C TYR A 144 -0.43 6.62 -11.67
N THR A 145 0.01 5.78 -10.74
CA THR A 145 1.33 5.89 -10.13
C THR A 145 2.06 4.54 -10.15
N PRO A 146 2.45 4.04 -11.35
CA PRO A 146 3.14 2.76 -11.48
C PRO A 146 4.58 2.81 -10.94
N GLY A 147 5.22 1.64 -10.92
CA GLY A 147 6.61 1.48 -10.50
C GLY A 147 6.75 0.51 -9.34
N HIS A 148 5.94 0.67 -8.30
CA HIS A 148 5.75 -0.38 -7.28
C HIS A 148 4.89 -1.52 -7.82
N ALA A 149 3.75 -1.17 -8.42
CA ALA A 149 2.87 -2.13 -9.07
C ALA A 149 2.16 -1.48 -10.26
N LYS A 150 1.85 -2.27 -11.30
CA LYS A 150 1.11 -1.80 -12.50
C LYS A 150 -0.36 -1.44 -12.24
N HIS A 151 -0.85 -1.73 -11.04
CA HIS A 151 -2.22 -1.46 -10.61
C HIS A 151 -2.24 -0.45 -9.47
N HIS A 152 -1.20 0.38 -9.36
CA HIS A 152 -1.06 1.38 -8.31
C HIS A 152 -1.62 2.74 -8.76
N VAL A 153 -2.43 3.35 -7.91
CA VAL A 153 -2.94 4.72 -8.02
C VAL A 153 -2.72 5.45 -6.70
N CYS A 154 -2.57 6.77 -6.77
CA CYS A 154 -2.60 7.64 -5.60
C CYS A 154 -3.91 8.44 -5.59
N TYR A 155 -4.35 8.81 -4.38
CA TYR A 155 -5.53 9.65 -4.18
C TYR A 155 -5.13 10.96 -3.52
N LEU A 156 -5.62 12.09 -4.03
CA LEU A 156 -5.53 13.39 -3.36
C LEU A 156 -6.93 13.85 -2.98
N HIS A 157 -7.17 14.03 -1.69
CA HIS A 157 -8.31 14.78 -1.22
C HIS A 157 -8.03 16.29 -1.35
N ALA A 158 -8.51 16.88 -2.44
CA ALA A 158 -8.17 18.24 -2.84
C ALA A 158 -8.54 19.32 -1.81
N PRO A 159 -9.67 19.25 -1.08
CA PRO A 159 -10.01 20.26 -0.08
C PRO A 159 -9.03 20.39 1.08
N THR A 160 -8.38 19.29 1.49
CA THR A 160 -7.46 19.27 2.65
C THR A 160 -5.99 19.14 2.25
N GLY A 161 -5.70 18.88 0.97
CA GLY A 161 -4.34 18.59 0.51
C GLY A 161 -3.78 17.28 1.05
N THR A 162 -4.63 16.33 1.43
CA THR A 162 -4.22 15.02 1.97
C THR A 162 -4.03 14.03 0.83
N ALA A 163 -2.80 13.55 0.63
CA ALA A 163 -2.50 12.52 -0.36
C ALA A 163 -2.37 11.13 0.29
N PHE A 164 -3.15 10.16 -0.18
CA PHE A 164 -2.99 8.75 0.14
C PHE A 164 -2.19 8.08 -0.97
N THR A 165 -0.99 7.64 -0.62
CA THR A 165 0.06 7.34 -1.60
C THR A 165 0.43 5.86 -1.67
N GLY A 166 -0.27 5.02 -0.90
CA GLY A 166 0.04 3.60 -0.77
C GLY A 166 1.52 3.43 -0.44
N ASP A 167 2.20 2.70 -1.31
CA ASP A 167 3.62 2.39 -1.18
C ASP A 167 4.52 3.29 -2.02
N VAL A 168 3.96 4.14 -2.89
CA VAL A 168 4.76 4.95 -3.82
C VAL A 168 5.69 5.92 -3.07
N THR A 169 5.26 6.48 -1.95
CA THR A 169 6.12 7.31 -1.08
C THR A 169 6.77 6.52 0.05
N GLY A 170 6.68 5.19 0.02
CA GLY A 170 7.41 4.25 0.87
C GLY A 170 6.85 4.03 2.26
N VAL A 171 7.49 3.10 2.96
CA VAL A 171 7.30 2.83 4.39
C VAL A 171 8.21 3.74 5.19
N ARG A 172 7.78 4.24 6.36
CA ARG A 172 8.54 5.28 7.09
C ARG A 172 8.42 5.28 8.63
N ILE A 173 8.43 4.12 9.28
CA ILE A 173 8.08 3.95 10.71
C ILE A 173 8.62 5.05 11.63
N GLU A 174 7.77 5.68 12.46
CA GLU A 174 8.16 6.60 13.55
C GLU A 174 9.17 7.70 13.14
N GLY A 175 9.04 8.25 11.93
CA GLY A 175 9.92 9.31 11.43
C GLY A 175 11.30 8.82 11.00
N GLY A 176 11.47 7.51 10.84
CA GLY A 176 12.68 6.89 10.28
C GLY A 176 12.85 7.17 8.79
N PRO A 177 13.80 6.47 8.13
CA PRO A 177 14.05 6.64 6.71
C PRO A 177 12.88 6.12 5.86
N ALA A 178 12.76 6.64 4.63
CA ALA A 178 11.84 6.09 3.65
C ALA A 178 12.37 4.75 3.10
N PHE A 179 11.59 3.69 3.27
CA PHE A 179 11.92 2.34 2.85
C PHE A 179 11.06 1.96 1.63
N PRO A 180 11.67 1.67 0.46
CA PRO A 180 10.93 1.27 -0.73
C PRO A 180 10.57 -0.22 -0.64
N PRO A 181 9.26 -0.58 -0.59
CA PRO A 181 8.86 -1.99 -0.62
C PRO A 181 8.98 -2.51 -2.05
N THR A 182 9.88 -3.46 -2.31
CA THR A 182 10.14 -3.96 -3.67
C THR A 182 9.76 -5.45 -3.89
N PRO A 183 8.53 -5.88 -3.52
CA PRO A 183 8.09 -7.25 -3.78
C PRO A 183 7.93 -7.52 -5.29
N PRO A 184 8.02 -8.78 -5.74
CA PRO A 184 7.77 -9.12 -7.13
C PRO A 184 6.27 -8.97 -7.48
N PRO A 185 5.88 -8.87 -8.77
CA PRO A 185 6.72 -9.04 -9.96
C PRO A 185 6.93 -7.78 -10.81
N ASP A 186 6.34 -6.65 -10.42
CA ASP A 186 6.09 -5.50 -11.30
C ASP A 186 6.98 -4.27 -11.01
N ILE A 187 8.01 -4.43 -10.17
CA ILE A 187 8.91 -3.32 -9.82
C ILE A 187 9.57 -2.71 -11.07
N ASP A 188 9.48 -1.39 -11.19
CA ASP A 188 10.10 -0.56 -12.23
C ASP A 188 10.56 0.78 -11.63
N PRO A 189 11.85 0.91 -11.25
CA PRO A 189 12.34 2.11 -10.58
C PRO A 189 12.19 3.41 -11.39
N PRO A 190 12.46 3.46 -12.72
CA PRO A 190 12.19 4.65 -13.52
C PRO A 190 10.74 5.12 -13.46
N LEU A 191 9.76 4.22 -13.64
CA LEU A 191 8.34 4.58 -13.52
C LEU A 191 7.99 5.02 -12.10
N TRP A 192 8.61 4.41 -11.09
CA TRP A 192 8.39 4.81 -9.71
C TRP A 192 8.88 6.23 -9.43
N HIS A 193 10.04 6.63 -9.96
CA HIS A 193 10.50 8.02 -9.87
C HIS A 193 9.54 9.00 -10.56
N GLU A 194 8.95 8.64 -11.71
CA GLU A 194 7.90 9.46 -12.35
C GLU A 194 6.65 9.58 -11.47
N SER A 195 6.28 8.51 -10.77
CA SER A 195 5.16 8.48 -9.83
C SER A 195 5.39 9.33 -8.58
N LEU A 196 6.62 9.35 -8.06
CA LEU A 196 7.04 10.24 -6.97
C LEU A 196 6.87 11.71 -7.37
N GLU A 197 7.29 12.08 -8.58
CA GLU A 197 7.13 13.44 -9.10
C GLU A 197 5.68 13.80 -9.41
N THR A 198 4.85 12.84 -9.81
CA THR A 198 3.38 13.03 -9.91
C THR A 198 2.79 13.43 -8.56
N VAL A 199 3.16 12.75 -7.47
CA VAL A 199 2.72 13.10 -6.12
C VAL A 199 3.28 14.46 -5.71
N ARG A 200 4.56 14.75 -5.98
CA ARG A 200 5.17 16.06 -5.68
C ARG A 200 4.43 17.21 -6.37
N ALA A 201 4.03 17.01 -7.63
CA ALA A 201 3.36 18.02 -8.44
C ALA A 201 1.98 18.44 -7.89
N TRP A 202 1.33 17.60 -7.10
CA TRP A 202 0.11 17.98 -6.39
C TRP A 202 0.33 19.01 -5.28
N GLN A 203 1.57 19.18 -4.81
CA GLN A 203 1.93 20.00 -3.64
C GLN A 203 1.02 19.68 -2.43
N PRO A 204 0.89 18.41 -2.02
CA PRO A 204 0.00 18.06 -0.93
C PRO A 204 0.52 18.64 0.39
N GLU A 205 -0.39 18.95 1.30
CA GLU A 205 -0.09 19.38 2.66
C GLU A 205 0.47 18.22 3.51
N ARG A 206 0.12 16.97 3.13
CA ARG A 206 0.63 15.74 3.75
C ARG A 206 0.51 14.54 2.84
N VAL A 207 1.36 13.54 3.09
CA VAL A 207 1.21 12.19 2.57
C VAL A 207 0.85 11.22 3.70
N VAL A 208 0.03 10.23 3.38
CA VAL A 208 -0.51 9.24 4.32
C VAL A 208 -0.10 7.85 3.84
N PHE A 209 0.47 7.05 4.76
CA PHE A 209 1.09 5.77 4.44
C PHE A 209 0.26 4.59 4.94
N GLN A 210 0.18 3.51 4.16
CA GLN A 210 -0.41 2.25 4.64
C GLN A 210 0.46 1.65 5.75
N HIS A 211 1.75 1.55 5.48
CA HIS A 211 2.72 1.19 6.49
C HIS A 211 3.04 2.46 7.26
N PHE A 212 2.23 2.69 8.30
CA PHE A 212 2.13 3.69 9.40
C PHE A 212 1.97 5.19 9.04
N GLY A 213 0.98 5.85 9.66
CA GLY A 213 0.94 7.30 9.89
C GLY A 213 0.90 8.23 8.67
N GLN A 214 1.39 9.46 8.89
CA GLN A 214 1.41 10.55 7.91
C GLN A 214 2.65 11.43 8.09
N ALA A 215 3.05 12.10 7.01
CA ALA A 215 4.17 13.03 6.96
C ALA A 215 3.74 14.37 6.34
N THR A 216 4.21 15.48 6.92
CA THR A 216 3.98 16.85 6.39
C THR A 216 5.25 17.43 5.75
N ASP A 217 6.40 16.82 5.98
CA ASP A 217 7.67 17.05 5.30
C ASP A 217 7.69 16.35 3.93
N VAL A 218 6.71 16.68 3.08
CA VAL A 218 6.42 15.96 1.83
C VAL A 218 7.61 15.92 0.88
N ASP A 219 8.25 17.05 0.62
CA ASP A 219 9.41 17.10 -0.29
C ASP A 219 10.58 16.25 0.24
N GLU A 220 10.84 16.30 1.55
CA GLU A 220 11.88 15.49 2.19
C GLU A 220 11.55 13.99 2.11
N GLN A 221 10.29 13.61 2.32
CA GLN A 221 9.84 12.23 2.14
C GLN A 221 10.06 11.72 0.72
N ILE A 222 9.71 12.53 -0.28
CA ILE A 222 9.86 12.19 -1.69
C ILE A 222 11.35 12.08 -2.05
N ASP A 223 12.18 13.04 -1.62
CA ASP A 223 13.64 13.01 -1.84
C ASP A 223 14.28 11.76 -1.21
N MET A 224 13.94 11.43 0.04
CA MET A 224 14.38 10.19 0.69
C MET A 224 13.98 8.94 -0.09
N MET A 225 12.78 8.93 -0.69
CA MET A 225 12.35 7.82 -1.52
C MET A 225 13.12 7.69 -2.82
N HIS A 226 13.43 8.80 -3.49
CA HIS A 226 14.31 8.75 -4.68
C HIS A 226 15.66 8.13 -4.32
N GLU A 227 16.31 8.65 -3.27
CA GLU A 227 17.62 8.17 -2.83
C GLU A 227 17.59 6.70 -2.41
N SER A 228 16.60 6.31 -1.61
CA SER A 228 16.49 4.93 -1.11
C SER A 228 16.17 3.94 -2.23
N LEU A 229 15.32 4.32 -3.19
CA LEU A 229 15.01 3.48 -4.34
C LEU A 229 16.25 3.25 -5.21
N ASP A 230 17.05 4.28 -5.47
CA ASP A 230 18.32 4.17 -6.21
C ASP A 230 19.31 3.25 -5.49
N LEU A 231 19.44 3.39 -4.16
CA LEU A 231 20.30 2.54 -3.34
C LEU A 231 19.86 1.07 -3.40
N PHE A 232 18.56 0.81 -3.27
CA PHE A 232 18.02 -0.56 -3.28
C PHE A 232 18.17 -1.19 -4.67
N ALA A 233 17.82 -0.45 -5.73
CA ALA A 233 17.95 -0.90 -7.11
C ALA A 233 19.41 -1.18 -7.47
N GLY A 234 20.35 -0.31 -7.06
CA GLY A 234 21.78 -0.52 -7.21
C GLY A 234 22.27 -1.75 -6.47
N LYS A 235 21.91 -1.88 -5.19
CA LYS A 235 22.32 -3.00 -4.34
C LYS A 235 21.86 -4.34 -4.89
N ALA A 236 20.62 -4.42 -5.37
CA ALA A 236 20.04 -5.65 -5.92
C ALA A 236 20.86 -6.24 -7.10
N ARG A 237 21.61 -5.41 -7.84
CA ARG A 237 22.50 -5.87 -8.93
C ARG A 237 23.76 -6.58 -8.43
N GLU A 238 24.18 -6.27 -7.22
CA GLU A 238 25.46 -6.67 -6.65
C GLU A 238 25.31 -7.86 -5.69
N THR A 239 24.08 -8.30 -5.45
CA THR A 239 23.75 -9.26 -4.40
C THR A 239 22.60 -10.17 -4.80
N ASP A 240 22.24 -11.09 -3.91
CA ASP A 240 21.11 -12.01 -4.03
C ASP A 240 20.08 -11.75 -2.91
N ALA A 241 19.06 -12.60 -2.81
CA ALA A 241 18.02 -12.44 -1.79
C ALA A 241 18.56 -12.40 -0.35
N GLU A 242 19.54 -13.25 -0.02
CA GLU A 242 20.13 -13.31 1.32
C GLU A 242 20.98 -12.07 1.61
N GLY A 243 21.84 -11.70 0.66
CA GLY A 243 22.69 -10.52 0.80
C GLY A 243 21.92 -9.20 0.79
N MET A 244 20.81 -9.11 0.05
CA MET A 244 19.90 -7.96 0.11
C MET A 244 19.24 -7.86 1.48
N SER A 245 18.68 -8.96 2.00
CA SER A 245 18.05 -8.96 3.33
C SER A 245 19.03 -8.57 4.43
N ALA A 246 20.24 -9.12 4.42
CA ALA A 246 21.29 -8.76 5.37
C ALA A 246 21.71 -7.29 5.25
N TRP A 247 21.83 -6.77 4.02
CA TRP A 247 22.16 -5.37 3.78
C TRP A 247 21.05 -4.42 4.24
N ILE A 248 19.77 -4.72 3.97
CA ILE A 248 18.64 -3.91 4.46
C ILE A 248 18.65 -3.85 5.98
N ARG A 249 18.85 -4.98 6.66
CA ARG A 249 18.94 -5.04 8.14
C ARG A 249 20.05 -4.14 8.66
N GLN A 250 21.22 -4.16 8.01
CA GLN A 250 22.32 -3.28 8.38
C GLN A 250 21.98 -1.81 8.11
N TRP A 251 21.53 -1.47 6.89
CA TRP A 251 21.23 -0.11 6.46
C TRP A 251 20.17 0.56 7.35
N LEU A 252 19.08 -0.13 7.67
CA LEU A 252 18.10 0.36 8.64
C LEU A 252 18.66 0.37 10.06
N GLY A 253 19.34 -0.69 10.50
CA GLY A 253 19.86 -0.81 11.85
C GLY A 253 20.93 0.22 12.24
N GLU A 254 21.60 0.85 11.26
CA GLU A 254 22.50 1.98 11.47
C GLU A 254 21.76 3.30 11.72
N GLN A 255 20.46 3.37 11.38
CA GLN A 255 19.64 4.58 11.43
C GLN A 255 18.55 4.52 12.52
N VAL A 256 18.08 3.33 12.86
CA VAL A 256 16.95 3.11 13.78
C VAL A 256 17.27 2.11 14.89
N GLY A 257 16.52 2.18 16.00
CA GLY A 257 16.62 1.21 17.08
C GLY A 257 16.02 -0.16 16.72
N GLU A 258 16.38 -1.20 17.47
CA GLU A 258 15.94 -2.59 17.21
C GLU A 258 14.41 -2.76 17.18
N ALA A 259 13.68 -2.06 18.05
CA ALA A 259 12.22 -2.11 18.06
C ALA A 259 11.61 -1.59 16.75
N GLN A 260 12.10 -0.44 16.28
CA GLN A 260 11.66 0.20 15.03
C GLN A 260 12.08 -0.63 13.81
N LEU A 261 13.30 -1.19 13.80
CA LEU A 261 13.77 -2.13 12.78
C LEU A 261 12.85 -3.34 12.64
N ASN A 262 12.41 -3.92 13.76
CA ASN A 262 11.46 -5.03 13.75
C ASN A 262 10.10 -4.61 13.19
N THR A 263 9.67 -3.36 13.40
CA THR A 263 8.43 -2.82 12.81
C THR A 263 8.57 -2.66 11.29
N TYR A 264 9.69 -2.14 10.79
CA TYR A 264 9.98 -2.13 9.35
C TYR A 264 9.93 -3.52 8.74
N TRP A 265 10.52 -4.53 9.41
CA TRP A 265 10.47 -5.91 8.93
C TRP A 265 9.04 -6.47 8.88
N ARG A 266 8.18 -6.12 9.85
CA ARG A 266 6.76 -6.53 9.82
C ARG A 266 5.95 -5.82 8.74
N ALA A 267 6.28 -4.56 8.45
CA ALA A 267 5.65 -3.79 7.38
C ALA A 267 6.06 -4.33 6.00
N GLY A 268 7.34 -4.68 5.83
CA GLY A 268 7.86 -5.25 4.60
C GLY A 268 9.00 -6.23 4.89
N PRO A 269 8.73 -7.55 4.91
CA PRO A 269 9.75 -8.55 5.16
C PRO A 269 10.91 -8.46 4.16
N PHE A 270 12.11 -8.26 4.67
CA PHE A 270 13.30 -7.94 3.87
C PHE A 270 13.68 -9.06 2.90
N GLU A 271 13.32 -10.30 3.22
CA GLU A 271 13.54 -11.49 2.40
C GLU A 271 12.83 -11.41 1.04
N GLY A 272 11.75 -10.63 0.92
CA GLY A 272 10.99 -10.46 -0.33
C GLY A 272 11.52 -9.36 -1.25
N MET A 273 12.38 -8.47 -0.76
CA MET A 273 12.67 -7.18 -1.41
C MET A 273 13.62 -7.28 -2.60
N TRP A 274 14.40 -8.35 -2.70
CA TRP A 274 15.34 -8.52 -3.81
C TRP A 274 14.65 -8.92 -5.12
N SER A 275 13.67 -9.82 -5.03
CA SER A 275 13.17 -10.56 -6.20
C SER A 275 12.44 -9.69 -7.24
N GLY A 276 11.79 -8.60 -6.80
CA GLY A 276 11.19 -7.62 -7.71
C GLY A 276 12.25 -6.88 -8.54
N LEU A 277 13.30 -6.38 -7.87
CA LEU A 277 14.41 -5.67 -8.51
C LEU A 277 15.28 -6.58 -9.39
N ASP A 278 15.54 -7.82 -8.96
CA ASP A 278 16.25 -8.81 -9.77
C ASP A 278 15.51 -9.08 -11.09
N ARG A 279 14.19 -9.29 -11.02
CA ARG A 279 13.36 -9.48 -12.21
C ARG A 279 13.39 -8.27 -13.13
N TYR A 280 13.37 -7.05 -12.57
CA TYR A 280 13.54 -5.82 -13.34
C TYR A 280 14.88 -5.82 -14.10
N TRP A 281 15.99 -6.06 -13.41
CA TRP A 281 17.32 -6.05 -14.02
C TRP A 281 17.50 -7.15 -15.08
N GLN A 282 16.91 -8.32 -14.88
CA GLN A 282 16.92 -9.39 -15.89
C GLN A 282 16.22 -8.96 -17.19
N LYS A 283 15.08 -8.27 -17.10
CA LYS A 283 14.37 -7.72 -18.29
C LYS A 283 15.22 -6.67 -19.03
N GLN A 284 15.88 -5.78 -18.28
CA GLN A 284 16.75 -4.76 -18.87
C GLN A 284 17.94 -5.39 -19.62
N GLN A 285 18.47 -6.51 -19.12
CA GLN A 285 19.55 -7.24 -19.79
C GLN A 285 19.08 -8.03 -21.00
N SER A 286 17.83 -8.53 -21.00
CA SER A 286 17.27 -9.28 -22.13
C SER A 286 16.78 -8.39 -23.28
N GLY A 287 16.75 -7.06 -23.13
CA GLY A 287 16.38 -6.12 -24.19
C GLY A 287 14.93 -6.26 -24.65
N SER A 288 14.06 -6.74 -23.76
CA SER A 288 12.66 -7.11 -24.02
C SER A 288 11.70 -6.26 -23.22
#